data_AF-A0A1Y3LMP9-F1
#
_entry.id   AF-A0A1Y3LMP9-F1
#
_cell.length_a   1.000
_cell.length_b   1.000
_cell.length_c   1.000
_cell.angle_alpha   90.00
_cell.angle_beta   90.00
_cell.angle_gamma   90.00
#
_symmetry.space_group_name_H-M   'P 1'
#
loop_
_entity.id
_entity.type
_entity.pdbx_description
1 polymer ?
#
loop_
_entity_poly.entity_id
_entity_poly.type
_entity_poly.pdbx_seq_one_letter_code
_entity_poly.pdbx_strand_id
1 'polypeptide(L)'
;MQLAAAARQVDRSILSYTFIILNVIGPFIFFPFLAYRIYFIKRLSSICFNRSTQKIYYQRLSKLFIFEWTETGGGLFKRTEYGGSSFSTSYALAFAPRRADGSLHQKDCLWVDSNDPTEPGVKHVAEVWEYLRHFMAHGPDKLPPPGEANWWHKPLHAICLTPAEAWQHYAPWRTGEPGEMQGKKNWQLPFWAVLFPYNLTVAICWYFICKLFHVQAATPPAAAFEEAPGQPKKRKRK
;
A
#
# COMPACT_ATOMS: atom_id res chain seq x y z
N MET A 1 -13.51 35.80 -50.30
CA MET A 1 -12.84 36.40 -49.12
C MET A 1 -13.59 36.14 -47.81
N GLN A 2 -14.92 36.30 -47.74
CA GLN A 2 -15.71 36.06 -46.52
C GLN A 2 -15.73 34.59 -46.03
N LEU A 3 -15.77 33.60 -46.94
CA LEU A 3 -15.73 32.17 -46.59
C LEU A 3 -14.43 31.76 -45.85
N ALA A 4 -13.28 32.30 -46.27
CA ALA A 4 -12.00 32.02 -45.62
C ALA A 4 -11.87 32.68 -44.24
N ALA A 5 -12.53 33.84 -44.03
CA ALA A 5 -12.59 34.51 -42.74
C ALA A 5 -13.52 33.75 -41.77
N ALA A 6 -14.67 33.27 -42.24
CA ALA A 6 -15.58 32.44 -41.45
C ALA A 6 -14.93 31.11 -41.04
N ALA A 7 -14.21 30.44 -41.95
CA ALA A 7 -13.47 29.21 -41.64
C ALA A 7 -12.39 29.45 -40.55
N ARG A 8 -11.61 30.54 -40.64
CA ARG A 8 -10.62 30.91 -39.61
C ARG A 8 -11.26 31.30 -38.26
N GLN A 9 -12.43 31.91 -38.28
CA GLN A 9 -13.18 32.26 -37.07
C GLN A 9 -13.66 31.01 -36.34
N VAL A 10 -14.18 30.02 -37.08
CA VAL A 10 -14.59 28.72 -36.56
C VAL A 10 -13.39 27.92 -36.02
N ASP A 11 -12.26 27.93 -36.71
CA ASP A 11 -11.04 27.24 -36.24
C ASP A 11 -10.51 27.84 -34.93
N ARG A 12 -10.52 29.18 -34.80
CA ARG A 12 -10.11 29.86 -33.57
C ARG A 12 -11.06 29.61 -32.41
N SER A 13 -12.36 29.57 -32.67
CA SER A 13 -13.35 29.29 -31.62
C SER A 13 -13.21 27.85 -31.13
N ILE A 14 -13.05 26.88 -32.04
CA ILE A 14 -12.78 25.48 -31.70
C ILE A 14 -11.51 25.36 -30.85
N LEU A 15 -10.38 25.95 -31.28
CA LEU A 15 -9.14 25.93 -30.51
C LEU A 15 -9.30 26.55 -29.11
N SER A 16 -10.07 27.62 -29.00
CA SER A 16 -10.36 28.28 -27.72
C SER A 16 -11.20 27.40 -26.80
N TYR A 17 -12.25 26.76 -27.33
CA TYR A 17 -13.08 25.83 -26.56
C TYR A 17 -12.28 24.60 -26.14
N THR A 18 -11.46 24.03 -27.02
CA THR A 18 -10.58 22.90 -26.69
C THR A 18 -9.60 23.27 -25.58
N PHE A 19 -8.99 24.46 -25.63
CA PHE A 19 -8.07 24.93 -24.60
C PHE A 19 -8.76 25.12 -23.24
N ILE A 20 -9.98 25.68 -23.22
CA ILE A 20 -10.77 25.83 -22.00
C ILE A 20 -11.13 24.45 -21.42
N ILE A 21 -11.60 23.54 -22.27
CA ILE A 21 -11.96 22.17 -21.86
C ILE A 21 -10.74 21.45 -21.28
N LEU A 22 -9.55 21.57 -21.89
CA LEU A 22 -8.34 20.93 -21.39
C LEU A 22 -7.89 21.48 -20.04
N ASN A 23 -7.99 22.80 -19.81
CA ASN A 23 -7.64 23.40 -18.53
C ASN A 23 -8.63 23.04 -17.42
N VAL A 24 -9.91 22.88 -17.75
CA VAL A 24 -10.94 22.51 -16.77
C VAL A 24 -10.92 21.01 -16.47
N ILE A 25 -10.84 20.15 -17.49
CA ILE A 25 -10.93 18.69 -17.33
C ILE A 25 -9.58 18.06 -17.04
N GLY A 26 -8.49 18.62 -17.57
CA GLY A 26 -7.12 18.09 -17.44
C GLY A 26 -6.72 17.71 -16.01
N PRO A 27 -6.95 18.57 -14.99
CA PRO A 27 -6.66 18.24 -13.60
C PRO A 27 -7.42 17.01 -13.06
N PHE A 28 -8.58 16.68 -13.63
CA PHE A 28 -9.44 15.57 -13.18
C PHE A 28 -9.19 14.26 -13.92
N ILE A 29 -8.27 14.20 -14.88
CA ILE A 29 -8.01 12.98 -15.66
C ILE A 29 -7.60 11.78 -14.79
N PHE A 30 -6.93 12.05 -13.65
CA PHE A 30 -6.52 11.03 -12.69
C PHE A 30 -7.55 10.73 -11.61
N PHE A 31 -8.69 11.44 -11.59
CA PHE A 31 -9.74 11.23 -10.60
C PHE A 31 -10.29 9.80 -10.60
N PRO A 32 -10.57 9.14 -11.76
CA PRO A 32 -11.00 7.75 -11.78
C PRO A 32 -9.97 6.79 -11.16
N PHE A 33 -8.68 7.01 -11.43
CA PHE A 33 -7.60 6.21 -10.85
C PHE A 33 -7.52 6.39 -9.33
N LEU A 34 -7.64 7.64 -8.86
CA LEU A 34 -7.64 7.93 -7.42
C LEU A 34 -8.85 7.32 -6.72
N ALA A 35 -10.05 7.46 -7.29
CA ALA A 35 -11.28 6.87 -6.77
C ALA A 35 -11.17 5.33 -6.71
N TYR A 36 -10.63 4.71 -7.76
CA TYR A 36 -10.35 3.28 -7.80
C TYR A 36 -9.39 2.86 -6.67
N ARG A 37 -8.27 3.56 -6.48
CA ARG A 37 -7.32 3.25 -5.38
C ARG A 37 -7.96 3.40 -4.00
N ILE A 38 -8.71 4.48 -3.76
CA ILE A 38 -9.44 4.69 -2.50
C ILE A 38 -10.47 3.57 -2.25
N TYR A 39 -11.18 3.14 -3.30
CA TYR A 39 -12.11 2.01 -3.21
C TYR A 39 -11.42 0.75 -2.70
N PHE A 40 -10.25 0.40 -3.24
CA PHE A 40 -9.49 -0.77 -2.79
C PHE A 40 -8.96 -0.62 -1.36
N ILE A 41 -8.39 0.53 -1.00
CA ILE A 41 -7.88 0.77 0.37
C ILE A 41 -8.96 0.52 1.43
N LYS A 42 -10.18 0.97 1.17
CA LYS A 42 -11.33 0.81 2.09
C LYS A 42 -11.91 -0.60 2.14
N ARG A 43 -11.54 -1.47 1.19
CA ARG A 43 -12.21 -2.75 0.92
C ARG A 43 -11.28 -3.94 1.04
N LEU A 44 -9.97 -3.74 1.14
CA LEU A 44 -8.98 -4.78 1.43
C LEU A 44 -8.60 -4.68 2.90
N SER A 45 -8.83 -5.75 3.67
CA SER A 45 -8.37 -5.81 5.06
C SER A 45 -6.92 -6.27 5.13
N SER A 46 -6.31 -6.03 6.29
CA SER A 46 -5.10 -6.74 6.69
C SER A 46 -5.34 -8.25 6.72
N ILE A 47 -4.27 -9.03 6.51
CA ILE A 47 -4.27 -10.47 6.76
C ILE A 47 -4.05 -10.68 8.26
N CYS A 48 -4.96 -11.38 8.92
CA CYS A 48 -4.92 -11.59 10.36
C CYS A 48 -4.66 -13.06 10.67
N PHE A 49 -3.56 -13.33 11.36
CA PHE A 49 -3.19 -14.64 11.86
C PHE A 49 -3.67 -14.74 13.31
N ASN A 50 -4.64 -15.61 13.58
CA ASN A 50 -5.14 -15.84 14.93
C ASN A 50 -4.54 -17.15 15.47
N ARG A 51 -3.70 -17.00 16.50
CA ARG A 51 -3.04 -18.13 17.16
C ARG A 51 -4.03 -18.99 17.95
N SER A 52 -4.99 -18.41 18.66
CA SER A 52 -5.91 -19.16 19.51
C SER A 52 -6.81 -20.08 18.68
N THR A 53 -7.36 -19.55 17.58
CA THR A 53 -8.22 -20.33 16.68
C THR A 53 -7.45 -21.13 15.63
N GLN A 54 -6.14 -20.92 15.51
CA GLN A 54 -5.28 -21.49 14.45
C GLN A 54 -5.83 -21.20 13.04
N LYS A 55 -6.34 -19.99 12.81
CA LYS A 55 -6.95 -19.58 11.54
C LYS A 55 -6.33 -18.31 10.99
N ILE A 56 -6.32 -18.22 9.67
CA ILE A 56 -5.95 -17.02 8.93
C ILE A 56 -7.23 -16.38 8.39
N TYR A 57 -7.41 -15.10 8.64
CA TYR A 57 -8.55 -14.32 8.18
C TYR A 57 -8.10 -13.23 7.24
N TYR A 58 -8.81 -13.09 6.12
CA TYR A 58 -8.57 -12.03 5.16
C TYR A 58 -9.87 -11.63 4.48
N GLN A 59 -10.17 -10.34 4.43
CA GLN A 59 -11.33 -9.82 3.74
C GLN A 59 -10.89 -9.10 2.46
N ARG A 60 -11.35 -9.63 1.33
CA ARG A 60 -11.17 -9.00 0.02
C ARG A 60 -12.51 -8.49 -0.47
N LEU A 61 -12.65 -7.18 -0.54
CA LEU A 61 -13.89 -6.50 -0.87
C LEU A 61 -15.00 -6.84 0.13
N SER A 62 -15.99 -7.62 -0.29
CA SER A 62 -17.08 -8.11 0.55
C SER A 62 -16.92 -9.58 0.94
N LYS A 63 -15.90 -10.28 0.42
CA LYS A 63 -15.70 -11.71 0.66
C LYS A 63 -14.71 -11.92 1.79
N LEU A 64 -15.13 -12.67 2.79
CA LEU A 64 -14.28 -13.15 3.87
C LEU A 64 -13.67 -14.50 3.48
N PHE A 65 -12.36 -14.58 3.55
CA PHE A 65 -11.59 -15.81 3.39
C PHE A 65 -11.08 -16.24 4.76
N ILE A 66 -11.26 -17.51 5.07
CA ILE A 66 -10.83 -18.14 6.32
C ILE A 66 -10.06 -19.39 5.92
N PHE A 67 -8.81 -19.48 6.37
CA PHE A 67 -7.97 -20.66 6.14
C PHE A 67 -7.59 -21.29 7.47
N GLU A 68 -7.69 -22.61 7.56
CA GLU A 68 -7.15 -23.38 8.68
C GLU A 68 -5.63 -23.43 8.57
N TRP A 69 -4.92 -23.05 9.64
CA TRP A 69 -3.46 -22.97 9.63
C TRP A 69 -2.80 -24.33 9.37
N THR A 70 -3.36 -25.39 9.95
CA THR A 70 -2.87 -26.78 9.81
C THR A 70 -2.97 -27.32 8.38
N GLU A 71 -3.96 -26.83 7.61
CA GLU A 71 -4.19 -27.22 6.22
C GLU A 71 -3.57 -26.23 5.22
N THR A 72 -3.02 -25.12 5.70
CA THR A 72 -2.40 -24.09 4.87
C THR A 72 -0.97 -24.49 4.51
N GLY A 73 -0.70 -24.59 3.21
CA GLY A 73 0.66 -24.71 2.69
C GLY A 73 1.21 -23.34 2.30
N GLY A 74 2.46 -23.07 2.66
CA GLY A 74 3.22 -21.92 2.18
C GLY A 74 4.38 -22.38 1.29
N GLY A 75 4.69 -21.60 0.27
CA GLY A 75 5.78 -21.88 -0.65
C GLY A 75 6.39 -20.63 -1.26
N LEU A 76 7.62 -20.79 -1.75
CA LEU A 76 8.29 -19.79 -2.56
C LEU A 76 7.59 -19.70 -3.91
N PHE A 77 7.12 -18.51 -4.26
CA PHE A 77 6.73 -18.20 -5.61
C PHE A 77 7.75 -17.31 -6.29
N LYS A 78 7.97 -17.57 -7.58
CA LYS A 78 8.86 -16.81 -8.43
C LYS A 78 8.06 -16.27 -9.61
N ARG A 79 8.12 -14.96 -9.82
CA ARG A 79 7.48 -14.30 -10.96
C ARG A 79 8.53 -13.54 -11.76
N THR A 80 8.61 -13.79 -13.06
CA THR A 80 9.44 -12.98 -13.96
C THR A 80 8.52 -12.13 -14.81
N GLU A 81 8.64 -10.81 -14.68
CA GLU A 81 7.82 -9.83 -15.40
C GLU A 81 8.68 -8.86 -16.18
N TYR A 82 8.15 -8.39 -17.32
CA TYR A 82 8.77 -7.32 -18.10
C TYR A 82 8.30 -5.97 -17.58
N GLY A 83 9.21 -5.20 -16.98
CA GLY A 83 8.91 -3.89 -16.40
C GLY A 83 8.91 -2.73 -17.39
N GLY A 84 8.93 -3.01 -18.70
CA GLY A 84 9.00 -1.99 -19.76
C GLY A 84 10.41 -1.72 -20.29
N SER A 85 11.44 -1.91 -19.46
CA SER A 85 12.86 -1.74 -19.84
C SER A 85 13.72 -3.00 -19.65
N SER A 86 13.34 -3.90 -18.73
CA SER A 86 14.04 -5.16 -18.48
C SER A 86 13.11 -6.23 -17.90
N PHE A 87 13.56 -7.48 -17.90
CA PHE A 87 12.93 -8.55 -17.14
C PHE A 87 13.43 -8.50 -15.69
N SER A 88 12.50 -8.42 -14.74
CA SER A 88 12.78 -8.51 -13.31
C SER A 88 12.16 -9.78 -12.75
N THR A 89 12.93 -10.51 -11.95
CA THR A 89 12.44 -11.66 -11.19
C THR A 89 12.14 -11.22 -9.77
N SER A 90 10.87 -11.33 -9.36
CA SER A 90 10.42 -11.10 -7.99
C SER A 90 10.14 -12.44 -7.31
N TYR A 91 10.50 -12.54 -6.04
CA TYR A 91 10.11 -13.66 -5.18
C TYR A 91 9.02 -13.20 -4.21
N ALA A 92 8.08 -14.10 -3.92
CA ALA A 92 6.99 -13.83 -3.01
C ALA A 92 6.71 -15.07 -2.16
N LEU A 93 6.20 -14.86 -0.96
CA LEU A 93 5.57 -15.91 -0.17
C LEU A 93 4.15 -16.08 -0.70
N ALA A 94 3.85 -17.26 -1.21
CA ALA A 94 2.50 -17.65 -1.59
C ALA A 94 2.00 -18.70 -0.60
N PHE A 95 0.83 -18.49 -0.02
CA PHE A 95 0.21 -19.49 0.86
C PHE A 95 -1.29 -19.63 0.60
N ALA A 96 -1.77 -20.87 0.66
CA ALA A 96 -3.15 -21.24 0.39
C ALA A 96 -3.53 -22.49 1.19
N PRO A 97 -4.83 -22.71 1.47
CA PRO A 97 -5.31 -24.00 1.93
C PRO A 97 -5.04 -25.06 0.86
N ARG A 98 -4.65 -26.27 1.29
CA ARG A 98 -4.56 -27.42 0.39
C ARG A 98 -5.96 -27.82 -0.07
N ARG A 99 -6.10 -28.15 -1.34
CA ARG A 99 -7.34 -28.71 -1.89
C ARG A 99 -7.48 -30.19 -1.51
N ALA A 100 -8.63 -30.78 -1.79
CA ALA A 100 -8.92 -32.19 -1.51
C ALA A 100 -7.94 -33.17 -2.20
N ASP A 101 -7.33 -32.77 -3.32
CA ASP A 101 -6.28 -33.48 -4.03
C ASP A 101 -4.87 -33.25 -3.45
N GLY A 102 -4.75 -32.46 -2.38
CA GLY A 102 -3.49 -32.08 -1.74
C GLY A 102 -2.69 -31.01 -2.49
N SER A 103 -3.18 -30.53 -3.64
CA SER A 103 -2.48 -29.55 -4.47
C SER A 103 -2.68 -28.11 -3.97
N LEU A 104 -1.75 -27.22 -4.34
CA LEU A 104 -1.83 -25.78 -4.09
C LEU A 104 -2.02 -25.07 -5.43
N HIS A 105 -3.07 -24.27 -5.54
CA HIS A 105 -3.39 -23.52 -6.76
C HIS A 105 -3.12 -22.03 -6.59
N GLN A 106 -2.43 -21.45 -7.58
CA GLN A 106 -2.08 -20.04 -7.63
C GLN A 106 -3.26 -19.08 -7.39
N LYS A 107 -4.44 -19.41 -7.94
CA LYS A 107 -5.67 -18.59 -7.82
C LYS A 107 -6.21 -18.49 -6.39
N ASP A 108 -5.87 -19.45 -5.54
CA ASP A 108 -6.33 -19.54 -4.16
C ASP A 108 -5.29 -18.95 -3.17
N CYS A 109 -4.10 -18.59 -3.67
CA CYS A 109 -2.99 -18.08 -2.86
C CYS A 109 -3.17 -16.62 -2.44
N LEU A 110 -2.78 -16.35 -1.21
CA LEU A 110 -2.39 -15.02 -0.74
C LEU A 110 -0.91 -14.81 -0.96
N TRP A 111 -0.55 -13.57 -1.31
CA TRP A 111 0.76 -13.17 -1.79
C TRP A 111 1.36 -12.14 -0.85
N VAL A 112 2.59 -12.37 -0.43
CA VAL A 112 3.42 -11.38 0.25
C VAL A 112 4.70 -11.25 -0.57
N ASP A 113 4.80 -10.18 -1.36
CA ASP A 113 5.98 -9.90 -2.17
C ASP A 113 7.20 -9.63 -1.28
N SER A 114 8.40 -9.99 -1.74
CA SER A 114 9.62 -9.52 -1.09
C SER A 114 9.72 -8.00 -1.25
N ASN A 115 9.97 -7.30 -0.15
CA ASN A 115 9.88 -5.82 -0.08
C ASN A 115 10.83 -5.05 -1.03
N ASP A 116 11.78 -5.71 -1.69
CA ASP A 116 12.72 -5.04 -2.59
C ASP A 116 12.87 -5.76 -3.95
N PRO A 117 12.53 -5.11 -5.09
CA PRO A 117 12.80 -5.64 -6.42
C PRO A 117 14.30 -5.71 -6.76
N THR A 118 15.16 -5.02 -6.00
CA THR A 118 16.62 -5.00 -6.17
C THR A 118 17.36 -6.01 -5.29
N GLU A 119 16.70 -6.53 -4.24
CA GLU A 119 17.17 -7.67 -3.44
C GLU A 119 16.16 -8.83 -3.48
N PRO A 120 16.06 -9.56 -4.60
CA PRO A 120 15.17 -10.71 -4.76
C PRO A 120 15.74 -11.94 -4.01
N GLY A 121 15.85 -11.83 -2.69
CA GLY A 121 16.38 -12.87 -1.83
C GLY A 121 15.30 -13.87 -1.44
N VAL A 122 15.40 -15.11 -1.92
CA VAL A 122 14.59 -16.27 -1.43
C VAL A 122 14.64 -16.39 0.09
N LYS A 123 15.76 -15.98 0.70
CA LYS A 123 15.96 -15.94 2.15
C LYS A 123 14.88 -15.11 2.87
N HIS A 124 14.50 -13.95 2.34
CA HIS A 124 13.50 -13.10 2.98
C HIS A 124 12.12 -13.76 3.02
N VAL A 125 11.73 -14.44 1.95
CA VAL A 125 10.49 -15.24 1.89
C VAL A 125 10.51 -16.32 2.96
N ALA A 126 11.63 -17.03 3.11
CA ALA A 126 11.79 -18.05 4.14
C ALA A 126 11.71 -17.44 5.55
N GLU A 127 12.40 -16.32 5.81
CA GLU A 127 12.37 -15.61 7.09
C GLU A 127 10.93 -15.18 7.47
N VAL A 128 10.16 -14.64 6.52
CA VAL A 128 8.75 -14.26 6.75
C VAL A 128 7.91 -15.50 7.06
N TRP A 129 8.08 -16.60 6.31
CA TRP A 129 7.35 -17.83 6.58
C TRP A 129 7.66 -18.39 7.97
N GLU A 130 8.95 -18.48 8.32
CA GLU A 130 9.41 -18.92 9.64
C GLU A 130 8.87 -18.04 10.76
N TYR A 131 8.90 -16.72 10.57
CA TYR A 131 8.33 -15.77 11.51
C TYR A 131 6.83 -16.05 11.76
N LEU A 132 6.04 -16.25 10.69
CA LEU A 132 4.63 -16.60 10.80
C LEU A 132 4.43 -17.94 11.51
N ARG A 133 5.24 -18.96 11.21
CA ARG A 133 5.18 -20.26 11.89
C ARG A 133 5.50 -20.14 13.38
N HIS A 134 6.55 -19.42 13.73
CA HIS A 134 6.93 -19.17 15.12
C HIS A 134 5.86 -18.39 15.88
N PHE A 135 5.27 -17.37 15.26
CA PHE A 135 4.15 -16.62 15.84
C PHE A 135 2.94 -17.53 16.10
N MET A 136 2.55 -18.34 15.12
CA MET A 136 1.41 -19.25 15.24
C MET A 136 1.63 -20.36 16.27
N ALA A 137 2.87 -20.82 16.45
CA ALA A 137 3.20 -21.87 17.42
C ALA A 137 3.39 -21.33 18.85
N HIS A 138 4.14 -20.23 19.00
CA HIS A 138 4.64 -19.79 20.31
C HIS A 138 4.10 -18.43 20.76
N GLY A 139 3.47 -17.67 19.87
CA GLY A 139 3.01 -16.31 20.16
C GLY A 139 4.11 -15.25 20.02
N PRO A 140 3.80 -14.00 20.36
CA PRO A 140 4.67 -12.86 20.11
C PRO A 140 5.93 -12.84 21.00
N ASP A 141 5.89 -13.45 22.18
CA ASP A 141 6.96 -13.36 23.19
C ASP A 141 8.28 -14.00 22.75
N LYS A 142 8.22 -14.93 21.78
CA LYS A 142 9.41 -15.62 21.23
C LYS A 142 9.81 -15.11 19.84
N LEU A 143 9.21 -14.04 19.36
CA LEU A 143 9.57 -13.45 18.09
C LEU A 143 10.84 -12.60 18.23
N PRO A 144 11.65 -12.50 17.16
CA PRO A 144 12.76 -11.56 17.17
C PRO A 144 12.23 -10.15 17.45
N PRO A 145 12.96 -9.31 18.21
CA PRO A 145 12.55 -7.94 18.43
C PRO A 145 12.41 -7.24 17.07
N PRO A 146 11.41 -6.35 16.91
CA PRO A 146 11.26 -5.60 15.68
C PRO A 146 12.57 -4.84 15.38
N GLY A 147 13.01 -4.93 14.14
CA GLY A 147 14.18 -4.17 13.67
C GLY A 147 13.93 -2.67 13.72
N GLU A 148 15.00 -1.89 13.51
CA GLU A 148 14.92 -0.43 13.46
C GLU A 148 13.94 0.03 12.37
N ALA A 149 13.16 1.07 12.69
CA ALA A 149 12.19 1.62 11.76
C ALA A 149 12.91 2.28 10.57
N ASN A 150 12.83 1.65 9.40
CA ASN A 150 13.37 2.25 8.19
C ASN A 150 12.38 3.29 7.64
N TRP A 151 12.68 4.57 7.88
CA TRP A 151 11.85 5.69 7.42
C TRP A 151 11.61 5.71 5.92
N TRP A 152 12.50 5.14 5.10
CA TRP A 152 12.29 5.02 3.64
C TRP A 152 11.08 4.14 3.28
N HIS A 153 10.80 3.11 4.08
CA HIS A 153 9.75 2.14 3.80
C HIS A 153 8.43 2.51 4.48
N LYS A 154 8.42 3.49 5.38
CA LYS A 154 7.20 3.91 6.10
C LYS A 154 6.03 4.26 5.16
N PRO A 155 6.22 5.00 4.04
CA PRO A 155 5.14 5.27 3.10
C PRO A 155 4.60 4.02 2.39
N LEU A 156 5.37 2.93 2.30
CA LEU A 156 4.92 1.67 1.69
C LEU A 156 3.96 0.91 2.61
N HIS A 157 4.06 1.13 3.92
CA HIS A 157 3.26 0.44 4.92
C HIS A 157 2.12 1.30 5.50
N ALA A 158 2.09 2.60 5.20
CA ALA A 158 1.09 3.54 5.69
C ALA A 158 0.23 4.13 4.55
N ILE A 159 -1.08 4.25 4.78
CA ILE A 159 -2.00 4.85 3.80
C ILE A 159 -1.72 6.35 3.62
N CYS A 160 -1.46 7.03 4.73
CA CYS A 160 -1.05 8.44 4.75
C CYS A 160 -0.15 8.67 5.96
N LEU A 161 0.74 9.65 5.84
CA LEU A 161 1.58 10.11 6.93
C LEU A 161 0.87 11.29 7.62
N THR A 162 0.95 11.37 8.95
CA THR A 162 0.59 12.61 9.64
C THR A 162 1.54 13.74 9.23
N PRO A 163 1.18 15.03 9.41
CA PRO A 163 2.06 16.15 9.07
C PRO A 163 3.44 16.05 9.73
N ALA A 164 3.50 15.58 10.99
CA ALA A 164 4.75 15.35 11.70
C ALA A 164 5.58 14.23 11.07
N GLU A 165 4.97 13.09 10.75
CA GLU A 165 5.66 11.98 10.10
C GLU A 165 6.09 12.31 8.67
N ALA A 166 5.31 13.11 7.94
CA ALA A 166 5.66 13.59 6.61
C ALA A 166 6.88 14.51 6.68
N TRP A 167 6.94 15.41 7.67
CA TRP A 167 8.12 16.23 7.92
C TRP A 167 9.35 15.36 8.18
N GLN A 168 9.27 14.41 9.10
CA GLN A 168 10.38 13.51 9.43
C GLN A 168 10.87 12.71 8.21
N HIS A 169 9.94 12.16 7.43
CA HIS A 169 10.25 11.35 6.26
C HIS A 169 10.88 12.18 5.11
N TYR A 170 10.30 13.33 4.76
CA TYR A 170 10.78 14.10 3.61
C TYR A 170 11.95 15.04 3.94
N ALA A 171 12.17 15.42 5.21
CA ALA A 171 13.24 16.34 5.63
C ALA A 171 14.61 15.92 5.09
N PRO A 172 15.35 16.81 4.39
CA PRO A 172 16.64 16.46 3.78
C PRO A 172 17.75 16.15 4.78
N TRP A 173 17.57 16.52 6.05
CA TRP A 173 18.51 16.32 7.13
C TRP A 173 18.09 15.16 8.04
N ARG A 174 19.01 14.69 8.87
CA ARG A 174 18.70 13.74 9.94
C ARG A 174 17.88 14.42 11.04
N THR A 175 16.87 13.73 11.52
CA THR A 175 16.03 14.11 12.65
C THR A 175 16.63 13.69 13.99
N GLY A 176 17.64 12.82 13.99
CA GLY A 176 18.38 12.39 15.18
C GLY A 176 17.71 11.23 15.94
N GLU A 177 16.72 10.57 15.34
CA GLU A 177 16.08 9.42 15.95
C GLU A 177 16.98 8.17 15.89
N PRO A 178 16.97 7.30 16.93
CA PRO A 178 17.69 6.04 16.92
C PRO A 178 17.31 5.18 15.70
N GLY A 179 18.31 4.70 14.96
CA GLY A 179 18.09 3.88 13.75
C GLY A 179 17.74 4.65 12.48
N GLU A 180 17.86 5.98 12.48
CA GLU A 180 17.66 6.79 11.28
C GLU A 180 18.77 6.54 10.23
N MET A 181 18.53 5.57 9.35
CA MET A 181 19.37 5.31 8.17
C MET A 181 19.13 6.30 7.02
N GLN A 182 18.67 7.52 7.32
CA GLN A 182 18.37 8.55 6.32
C GLN A 182 19.69 9.07 5.72
N GLY A 183 20.18 8.32 4.71
CA GLY A 183 21.38 8.59 3.92
C GLY A 183 21.14 9.64 2.84
N LYS A 184 20.63 10.82 3.22
CA LYS A 184 20.53 11.94 2.28
C LYS A 184 21.92 12.56 2.17
N LYS A 185 22.67 12.11 1.18
CA LYS A 185 24.04 12.56 0.93
C LYS A 185 24.02 14.07 0.65
N ASN A 186 24.96 14.83 1.20
CA ASN A 186 24.97 16.31 1.07
C ASN A 186 24.96 16.78 -0.40
N TRP A 187 25.50 16.01 -1.34
CA TRP A 187 25.44 16.35 -2.77
C TRP A 187 24.02 16.34 -3.36
N GLN A 188 23.07 15.64 -2.71
CA GLN A 188 21.66 15.61 -3.12
C GLN A 188 20.85 16.81 -2.62
N LEU A 189 21.42 17.68 -1.77
CA LEU A 189 20.72 18.82 -1.19
C LEU A 189 20.03 19.72 -2.23
N PRO A 190 20.61 20.02 -3.41
CA PRO A 190 19.92 20.80 -4.44
C PRO A 190 18.64 20.11 -4.96
N PHE A 191 18.65 18.78 -5.12
CA PHE A 191 17.45 18.03 -5.51
C PHE A 191 16.40 18.08 -4.40
N TRP A 192 16.83 17.90 -3.15
CA TRP A 192 15.93 17.95 -2.01
C TRP A 192 15.34 19.34 -1.77
N ALA A 193 16.03 20.43 -2.10
CA ALA A 193 15.48 21.78 -1.99
C ALA A 193 14.19 21.96 -2.83
N VAL A 194 14.08 21.24 -3.94
CA VAL A 194 12.88 21.23 -4.79
C VAL A 194 11.90 20.14 -4.38
N LEU A 195 12.39 18.92 -4.15
CA LEU A 195 11.54 17.76 -3.86
C LEU A 195 10.92 17.80 -2.47
N PHE A 196 11.61 18.37 -1.49
CA PHE A 196 11.12 18.47 -0.11
C PHE A 196 9.80 19.26 -0.01
N PRO A 197 9.73 20.55 -0.42
CA PRO A 197 8.48 21.30 -0.31
C PRO A 197 7.37 20.66 -1.11
N TYR A 198 7.67 20.18 -2.33
CA TYR A 198 6.67 19.50 -3.16
C TYR A 198 6.11 18.24 -2.49
N ASN A 199 6.96 17.30 -2.08
CA ASN A 199 6.53 16.03 -1.48
C ASN A 199 5.83 16.24 -0.14
N LEU A 200 6.31 17.18 0.67
CA LEU A 200 5.69 17.54 1.94
C LEU A 200 4.28 18.11 1.71
N THR A 201 4.12 19.05 0.77
CA THR A 201 2.80 19.61 0.43
C THR A 201 1.86 18.53 -0.08
N VAL A 202 2.30 17.66 -1.00
CA VAL A 202 1.48 16.55 -1.51
C VAL A 202 1.06 15.60 -0.38
N ALA A 203 1.98 15.24 0.51
CA ALA A 203 1.69 14.35 1.64
C ALA A 203 0.70 14.96 2.65
N ILE A 204 0.82 16.26 2.94
CA ILE A 204 -0.11 16.97 3.81
C ILE A 204 -1.49 17.06 3.14
N CYS A 205 -1.56 17.44 1.86
CA CYS A 205 -2.80 17.45 1.10
C CYS A 205 -3.47 16.06 1.10
N TRP A 206 -2.70 15.00 0.87
CA TRP A 206 -3.19 13.63 0.92
C TRP A 206 -3.71 13.24 2.31
N TYR A 207 -3.01 13.60 3.39
CA TYR A 207 -3.48 13.39 4.75
C TYR A 207 -4.87 14.01 4.99
N PHE A 208 -5.08 15.25 4.55
CA PHE A 208 -6.38 15.92 4.66
C PHE A 208 -7.46 15.26 3.80
N ILE A 209 -7.13 14.82 2.58
CA ILE A 209 -8.05 14.04 1.73
C ILE A 209 -8.44 12.73 2.45
N CYS A 210 -7.47 12.01 3.02
CA CYS A 210 -7.73 10.79 3.77
C CYS A 210 -8.64 11.05 4.98
N LYS A 211 -8.45 12.16 5.69
CA LYS A 211 -9.33 12.56 6.80
C LYS A 211 -10.73 12.92 6.31
N LEU A 212 -10.85 13.74 5.28
CA LEU A 212 -12.12 14.22 4.74
C LEU A 212 -12.98 13.08 4.19
N PHE A 213 -12.38 12.16 3.43
CA PHE A 213 -13.08 11.03 2.83
C PHE A 213 -13.07 9.78 3.70
N HIS A 214 -12.59 9.85 4.94
CA HIS A 214 -12.43 8.69 5.83
C HIS A 214 -11.72 7.51 5.14
N VAL A 215 -10.62 7.79 4.43
CA VAL A 215 -9.79 6.75 3.80
C VAL A 215 -8.93 6.11 4.88
N GLN A 216 -9.33 4.92 5.29
CA GLN A 216 -8.65 4.10 6.28
C GLN A 216 -8.62 2.66 5.76
N ALA A 217 -7.65 1.87 6.24
CA ALA A 217 -7.60 0.45 5.96
C ALA A 217 -8.91 -0.18 6.41
N ALA A 218 -9.41 -1.16 5.65
CA ALA A 218 -10.58 -1.89 6.10
C ALA A 218 -10.29 -2.51 7.47
N THR A 219 -11.23 -2.35 8.42
CA THR A 219 -11.11 -3.00 9.72
C THR A 219 -10.93 -4.50 9.53
N PRO A 220 -10.07 -5.16 10.32
CA PRO A 220 -9.98 -6.60 10.30
C PRO A 220 -11.36 -7.24 10.46
N PRO A 221 -11.60 -8.40 9.82
CA PRO A 221 -12.89 -9.05 9.89
C PRO A 221 -13.22 -9.41 11.34
N ALA A 222 -14.47 -9.21 11.76
CA ALA A 222 -14.89 -9.42 13.14
C ALA A 222 -14.58 -10.85 13.65
N ALA A 223 -14.64 -11.84 12.75
CA ALA A 223 -14.30 -13.23 13.01
C ALA A 223 -12.83 -13.47 13.39
N ALA A 224 -11.93 -12.52 13.11
CA ALA A 224 -10.52 -12.62 13.46
C ALA A 224 -10.23 -12.27 14.92
N PHE A 225 -11.12 -11.51 15.58
CA PHE A 225 -10.94 -11.10 16.96
C PHE A 225 -11.55 -12.14 17.91
N GLU A 226 -10.85 -12.44 19.02
CA GLU A 226 -11.35 -13.32 20.08
C GLU A 226 -12.53 -12.70 20.84
N GLU A 227 -12.53 -11.37 20.96
CA GLU A 227 -13.67 -10.55 21.39
C GLU A 227 -14.06 -9.62 20.24
N ALA A 228 -15.35 -9.62 19.85
CA ALA A 228 -15.82 -8.75 18.77
C ALA A 228 -15.43 -7.29 19.06
N PRO A 229 -14.87 -6.55 18.08
CA PRO A 229 -14.42 -5.19 18.32
C PRO A 229 -15.57 -4.38 18.87
N GLY A 230 -15.44 -3.93 20.12
CA GLY A 230 -16.46 -3.14 20.79
C GLY A 230 -16.87 -2.01 19.87
N GLN A 231 -18.15 -1.96 19.48
CA GLN A 231 -18.64 -0.93 18.57
C GLN A 231 -18.15 0.43 19.06
N PRO A 232 -17.67 1.32 18.16
CA PRO A 232 -17.20 2.63 18.57
C PRO A 232 -18.32 3.30 19.36
N LYS A 233 -18.07 3.53 20.65
CA LYS A 233 -19.04 4.16 21.56
C LYS A 233 -19.54 5.42 20.86
N LYS A 234 -20.80 5.43 20.41
CA LYS A 234 -21.48 6.64 19.93
C LYS A 234 -21.29 7.68 21.02
N ARG A 235 -20.41 8.64 20.76
CA ARG A 235 -20.10 9.73 21.68
C ARG A 235 -21.41 10.54 21.79
N LYS A 236 -22.22 10.25 22.82
CA LYS A 236 -23.37 11.10 23.17
C LYS A 236 -22.78 12.45 23.53
N ARG A 237 -22.96 13.44 22.64
CA ARG A 237 -22.78 14.85 23.01
C ARG A 237 -23.76 15.12 24.16
N LYS A 238 -23.21 15.47 25.32
CA LYS A 238 -23.94 16.23 26.34
C LYS A 238 -23.93 17.68 25.93
#